data_AF-A0A835ESI9-F1
#
_entry.id   AF-A0A835ESI9-F1
#
_cell.length_a   1.000
_cell.length_b   1.000
_cell.length_c   1.000
_cell.angle_alpha   90.00
_cell.angle_beta   90.00
_cell.angle_gamma   90.00
#
_symmetry.space_group_name_H-M   'P 1'
#
loop_
_entity.id
_entity.type
_entity.pdbx_description
1 polymer ?
#
loop_
_entity_poly.entity_id
_entity_poly.type
_entity_poly.pdbx_seq_one_letter_code
_entity_poly.pdbx_strand_id
1 'polypeptide(L)'
;MAAKGGASNFEKEQMFGMAEKEMEYRVDLFNRLTQTCFEKCIEKRYKEAELNMGENSCIDRCVSKYWQVSLLIPFLFADSIYAYSIA
;
A
#
# COMPACT_ATOMS: atom_id res chain seq x y z
N MET A 1 -32.80 -20.44 16.54
CA MET A 1 -31.78 -19.74 15.74
C MET A 1 -30.85 -20.79 15.14
N ALA A 2 -31.24 -21.49 14.08
CA ALA A 2 -30.36 -22.43 13.38
C ALA A 2 -30.86 -22.66 11.95
N ALA A 3 -29.89 -22.82 11.04
CA ALA A 3 -30.00 -23.17 9.62
C ALA A 3 -30.35 -22.06 8.61
N LYS A 4 -29.30 -21.41 8.10
CA LYS A 4 -29.09 -21.10 6.68
C LYS A 4 -27.57 -21.02 6.52
N GLY A 5 -26.92 -22.09 6.09
CA GLY A 5 -26.85 -22.50 4.69
C GLY A 5 -25.39 -22.30 4.33
N GLY A 6 -24.67 -23.39 4.07
CA GLY A 6 -23.24 -23.31 3.78
C GLY A 6 -23.00 -22.35 2.61
N ALA A 7 -22.08 -21.40 2.78
CA ALA A 7 -21.62 -20.54 1.70
C ALA A 7 -21.37 -21.42 0.47
N SER A 8 -22.02 -21.08 -0.63
CA SER A 8 -21.83 -21.76 -1.91
C SER A 8 -20.33 -21.77 -2.25
N ASN A 9 -19.85 -22.80 -2.95
CA ASN A 9 -18.43 -22.86 -3.34
C ASN A 9 -17.98 -21.57 -4.06
N PHE A 10 -18.89 -20.96 -4.82
CA PHE A 10 -18.72 -19.67 -5.48
C PHE A 10 -18.44 -18.49 -4.52
N GLU A 11 -19.16 -18.39 -3.40
CA GLU A 11 -18.91 -17.35 -2.39
C GLU A 11 -17.55 -17.54 -1.71
N LYS A 12 -17.12 -18.81 -1.50
CA LYS A 12 -15.78 -19.08 -0.96
C LYS A 12 -14.68 -18.68 -1.94
N GLU A 13 -14.83 -19.04 -3.21
CA GLU A 13 -13.88 -18.65 -4.28
C GLU A 13 -13.80 -17.13 -4.43
N GLN A 14 -14.92 -16.42 -4.33
CA GLN A 14 -14.94 -14.95 -4.39
C GLN A 14 -14.27 -14.30 -3.16
N MET A 15 -14.49 -14.87 -1.96
CA MET A 15 -13.83 -14.41 -0.73
C MET A 15 -12.32 -14.66 -0.74
N PHE A 16 -11.87 -15.82 -1.26
CA PHE A 16 -10.45 -16.09 -1.44
C PHE A 16 -9.83 -15.17 -2.50
N GLY A 17 -10.51 -14.90 -3.61
CA GLY A 17 -10.04 -13.97 -4.63
C GLY A 17 -9.90 -12.53 -4.14
N MET A 18 -10.73 -12.08 -3.20
CA MET A 18 -10.54 -10.78 -2.54
C MET A 18 -9.36 -10.78 -1.56
N ALA A 19 -9.23 -11.83 -0.76
CA ALA A 19 -8.11 -11.97 0.18
C ALA A 19 -6.75 -12.03 -0.53
N GLU A 20 -6.68 -12.68 -1.69
CA GLU A 20 -5.47 -12.75 -2.53
C GLU A 20 -5.08 -11.36 -3.06
N LYS A 21 -6.04 -10.61 -3.60
CA LYS A 21 -5.80 -9.24 -4.09
C LYS A 21 -5.31 -8.28 -3.00
N GLU A 22 -5.87 -8.38 -1.81
CA GLU A 22 -5.41 -7.59 -0.66
C GLU A 22 -3.94 -7.91 -0.32
N MET A 23 -3.53 -9.17 -0.46
CA MET A 23 -2.15 -9.57 -0.20
C MET A 23 -1.21 -9.10 -1.31
N GLU A 24 -1.59 -9.26 -2.59
CA GLU A 24 -0.82 -8.76 -3.74
C GLU A 24 -0.61 -7.24 -3.66
N TYR A 25 -1.66 -6.50 -3.30
CA TYR A 25 -1.58 -5.05 -3.13
C TYR A 25 -0.58 -4.65 -2.05
N ARG A 26 -0.55 -5.36 -0.91
CA ARG A 26 0.41 -5.08 0.17
C ARG A 26 1.85 -5.31 -0.28
N VAL A 27 2.09 -6.32 -1.10
CA VAL A 27 3.42 -6.62 -1.65
C VAL A 27 3.84 -5.54 -2.65
N ASP A 28 2.97 -5.16 -3.58
CA ASP A 28 3.26 -4.09 -4.55
C ASP A 28 3.56 -2.76 -3.84
N LEU A 29 2.76 -2.42 -2.83
CA LEU A 29 2.96 -1.22 -2.01
C LEU A 29 4.35 -1.21 -1.35
N PHE A 30 4.75 -2.33 -0.75
CA PHE A 30 6.05 -2.44 -0.09
C PHE A 30 7.21 -2.28 -1.09
N ASN A 31 7.12 -2.95 -2.24
CA ASN A 31 8.14 -2.86 -3.28
C ASN A 31 8.32 -1.42 -3.80
N ARG A 32 7.21 -0.72 -4.05
CA ARG A 32 7.26 0.69 -4.49
C ARG A 32 7.77 1.62 -3.41
N LEU A 33 7.39 1.40 -2.15
CA LEU A 33 7.87 2.17 -1.00
C LEU A 33 9.39 2.05 -0.87
N THR A 34 9.93 0.83 -0.91
CA THR A 34 11.37 0.59 -0.78
C THR A 34 12.15 1.26 -1.91
N GLN A 35 11.71 1.09 -3.16
CA GLN A 35 12.36 1.73 -4.32
C GLN A 35 12.32 3.26 -4.21
N THR A 36 11.16 3.82 -3.88
CA THR A 36 10.97 5.28 -3.77
C THR A 36 11.86 5.87 -2.67
N CYS A 37 11.92 5.24 -1.50
CA CYS A 37 12.73 5.77 -0.40
C CYS A 37 14.22 5.55 -0.64
N PHE A 38 14.62 4.46 -1.29
CA PHE A 38 16.00 4.26 -1.71
C PHE A 38 16.46 5.35 -2.68
N GLU A 39 15.68 5.64 -3.72
CA GLU A 39 16.02 6.70 -4.68
C GLU A 39 16.04 8.12 -4.08
N LYS A 40 15.22 8.37 -3.07
CA LYS A 40 15.12 9.70 -2.43
C LYS A 40 16.15 9.94 -1.35
N CYS A 41 16.53 8.91 -0.61
CA CYS A 41 17.34 9.06 0.61
C CYS A 41 18.77 8.57 0.45
N ILE A 42 19.07 7.72 -0.53
CA ILE A 42 20.42 7.15 -0.73
C ILE A 42 21.09 7.84 -1.91
N GLU A 43 22.26 8.43 -1.67
CA GLU A 43 23.04 9.05 -2.73
C GLU A 43 23.63 8.00 -3.68
N LYS A 44 23.63 8.28 -4.99
CA LYS A 44 24.21 7.40 -6.02
C LYS A 44 25.73 7.22 -5.88
N ARG A 45 26.40 8.15 -5.19
CA ARG A 45 27.83 8.05 -4.87
C ARG A 45 27.95 7.41 -3.49
N TYR A 46 27.91 6.09 -3.47
CA TYR A 46 28.11 5.29 -2.27
C TYR A 46 29.51 5.53 -1.71
N LYS A 47 29.60 6.32 -0.63
CA LYS A 47 30.87 6.61 0.05
C LYS A 47 31.25 5.51 1.04
N GLU A 48 30.25 4.91 1.67
CA GLU A 48 30.36 3.91 2.73
C GLU A 48 29.27 2.86 2.55
N ALA A 49 29.50 1.64 3.05
CA ALA A 49 28.53 0.53 2.93
C ALA A 49 27.41 0.61 3.99
N GLU A 50 27.62 1.42 5.04
CA GLU A 50 26.66 1.61 6.12
C GLU A 50 25.86 2.90 5.93
N LEU A 51 24.60 2.84 6.35
CA LEU A 51 23.69 3.99 6.30
C LEU A 51 24.12 5.04 7.32
N ASN A 52 24.40 6.25 6.84
CA ASN A 52 24.70 7.37 7.72
C ASN A 52 23.44 7.78 8.51
N MET A 53 23.60 8.46 9.66
CA MET A 53 22.49 8.98 10.45
C MET A 53 21.54 9.87 9.64
N GLY A 54 22.06 10.60 8.65
CA GLY A 54 21.27 11.39 7.71
C GLY A 54 20.36 10.54 6.81
N GLU A 55 20.87 9.40 6.32
CA GLU A 55 20.12 8.49 5.44
C GLU A 55 19.05 7.74 6.23
N ASN A 56 19.38 7.25 7.43
CA ASN A 56 18.42 6.60 8.32
C ASN A 56 17.25 7.53 8.67
N SER A 57 17.55 8.76 9.12
CA SER A 57 16.51 9.74 9.44
C SER A 57 15.69 10.18 8.22
N CYS A 58 16.27 10.17 7.01
CA CYS A 58 15.53 10.41 5.78
C CYS A 58 14.56 9.27 5.47
N ILE A 59 15.00 8.00 5.59
CA ILE A 59 14.17 6.83 5.32
C ILE A 59 12.91 6.85 6.20
N ASP A 60 13.05 7.09 7.51
CA ASP A 60 11.90 7.17 8.43
C ASP A 60 10.87 8.23 8.00
N ARG A 61 11.35 9.42 7.62
CA ARG A 61 10.51 10.51 7.11
C ARG A 61 9.88 10.15 5.77
N CYS A 62 10.62 9.47 4.89
CA CYS A 62 10.14 9.04 3.58
C CYS A 62 9.00 8.04 3.73
N VAL A 63 9.17 7.01 4.56
CA VAL A 63 8.14 6.01 4.85
C VAL A 63 6.89 6.68 5.41
N SER A 64 7.04 7.57 6.40
CA SER A 64 5.91 8.30 6.98
C SER A 64 5.11 9.11 5.93
N LYS A 65 5.81 9.84 5.07
CA LYS A 65 5.19 10.62 3.98
C LYS A 65 4.54 9.73 2.92
N TYR A 66 5.20 8.63 2.55
CA TYR A 66 4.70 7.70 1.53
C TYR A 66 3.38 7.08 1.98
N TRP A 67 3.30 6.64 3.24
CA TRP A 67 2.06 6.09 3.81
C TRP A 67 0.93 7.12 3.87
N GLN A 68 1.22 8.36 4.27
CA GLN A 68 0.22 9.43 4.27
C GLN A 68 -0.40 9.63 2.89
N VAL A 69 0.44 9.70 1.84
CA VAL A 69 -0.02 9.86 0.46
C VAL A 69 -0.76 8.61 -0.03
N SER A 70 -0.25 7.42 0.28
CA SER A 70 -0.85 6.14 -0.13
C SER A 70 -2.24 5.91 0.47
N LEU A 71 -2.54 6.50 1.63
CA LEU A 71 -3.86 6.44 2.26
C LEU A 71 -4.78 7.60 1.84
N LEU A 72 -4.21 8.80 1.62
CA LEU A 72 -4.98 9.98 1.21
C LEU A 72 -5.49 9.88 -0.23
N ILE A 73 -4.67 9.37 -1.16
CA ILE A 73 -5.05 9.28 -2.57
C ILE A 73 -6.31 8.42 -2.78
N PRO A 74 -6.41 7.18 -2.24
CA PRO A 74 -7.62 6.37 -2.36
C PRO A 74 -8.86 7.06 -1.78
N PHE A 75 -8.71 7.78 -0.65
CA PHE A 75 -9.80 8.53 -0.05
C PHE A 75 -10.33 9.62 -1.00
N LEU A 76 -9.43 10.43 -1.58
CA LEU A 76 -9.79 11.45 -2.56
C LEU A 76 -10.42 10.87 -3.83
N PHE A 77 -9.91 9.75 -4.33
CA PHE A 77 -10.50 9.08 -5.50
C PHE A 77 -11.86 8.47 -5.19
N ALA A 78 -12.07 7.90 -4.01
CA ALA A 78 -13.39 7.41 -3.59
C ALA A 78 -14.39 8.57 -3.54
N ASP A 79 -14.05 9.68 -2.90
CA ASP A 79 -14.90 10.87 -2.85
C ASP A 79 -15.15 11.46 -4.25
N SER A 80 -14.13 11.51 -5.11
CA SER A 80 -14.28 12.05 -6.47
C SER A 80 -15.09 11.13 -7.39
N ILE A 81 -15.01 9.80 -7.23
CA ILE A 81 -15.84 8.84 -7.95
C ILE A 81 -17.28 8.89 -7.43
N TYR A 82 -17.50 9.00 -6.11
CA TYR A 82 -18.83 9.22 -5.54
C TYR A 82 -19.43 10.54 -6.03
N ALA A 83 -18.65 11.63 -6.07
CA ALA A 83 -19.09 12.91 -6.60
C ALA A 83 -19.45 12.84 -8.10
N TYR A 84 -18.68 12.11 -8.90
CA TYR A 84 -18.99 11.89 -10.32
C TYR A 84 -20.20 10.96 -10.55
N SER A 85 -20.48 10.05 -9.62
CA SER A 85 -21.64 9.14 -9.70
C SER A 85 -22.96 9.76 -9.22
N ILE A 86 -22.91 10.91 -8.54
CA ILE A 86 -24.10 11.63 -8.04
C ILE A 86 -24.49 12.81 -8.96
N ALA A 87 -23.59 13.26 -9.84
CA ALA A 87 -23.84 14.26 -10.88
C ALA A 87 -24.37 13.63 -12.17
#